data_AF-A0A0Q4L8R0-F1
#
_entry.id   AF-A0A0Q4L8R0-F1
#
_cell.length_a   1.000
_cell.length_b   1.000
_cell.length_c   1.000
_cell.angle_alpha   90.00
_cell.angle_beta   90.00
_cell.angle_gamma   90.00
#
_symmetry.space_group_name_H-M   'P 1'
#
loop_
_entity.id
_entity.type
_entity.pdbx_description
1 polymer ?
#
loop_
_entity_poly.entity_id
_entity_poly.type
_entity_poly.pdbx_seq_one_letter_code
_entity_poly.pdbx_strand_id
1 'polypeptide(L)'
;MPILSLSPKDLSNYDKQLVQLSSTKDKFELIREIYKRVSVNETELEKLEFAVNLLQVQGNYDLQKEALRKQHQKLKDIRQTIDDRILVVEQKLYLGIPEDLDEMERLITEQEAIVADQEKLNDDELSLLESMSQIDVAFGKQLAEIDQSRSNRDLPLKAKLERQLLQVEETEKKIQLQSKLYSFLPILIIPIILDYLAYRLGLNGTKQIIFSHYIFLVSFLAIQIFFADTIIQKIGNYLAYKQADLFLKQISDEVNQLDKAKRQIETKHGIIAEDVIALNMNY
;
A
#
# COMPACT_ATOMS: atom_id res chain seq x y z
N MET A 1 -17.36 14.52 -2.49
CA MET A 1 -16.00 15.08 -2.71
C MET A 1 -15.01 13.94 -2.75
N PRO A 2 -13.94 13.99 -3.56
CA PRO A 2 -12.92 12.95 -3.57
C PRO A 2 -12.29 12.80 -2.18
N ILE A 3 -12.12 11.57 -1.73
CA ILE A 3 -11.45 11.26 -0.46
C ILE A 3 -9.95 11.40 -0.72
N LEU A 4 -9.33 12.43 -0.13
CA LEU A 4 -7.91 12.72 -0.30
C LEU A 4 -7.08 11.85 0.65
N SER A 5 -5.83 11.57 0.25
CA SER A 5 -4.83 10.94 1.11
C SER A 5 -4.65 11.71 2.41
N LEU A 6 -4.35 10.99 3.48
CA LEU A 6 -4.24 11.50 4.83
C LEU A 6 -2.80 11.94 5.09
N SER A 7 -2.61 13.22 5.45
CA SER A 7 -1.31 13.73 5.85
C SER A 7 -1.12 13.73 7.37
N PRO A 8 0.13 13.74 7.88
CA PRO A 8 0.40 13.91 9.31
C PRO A 8 -0.17 15.21 9.90
N LYS A 9 -0.28 16.27 9.07
CA LYS A 9 -0.91 17.54 9.49
C LYS A 9 -2.40 17.37 9.70
N ASP A 10 -3.07 16.56 8.88
CA ASP A 10 -4.50 16.27 9.03
C ASP A 10 -4.79 15.56 10.35
N LEU A 11 -3.95 14.58 10.75
CA LEU A 11 -4.07 13.88 12.04
C LEU A 11 -4.07 14.85 13.23
N SER A 12 -3.21 15.87 13.20
CA SER A 12 -3.15 16.89 14.25
C SER A 12 -4.39 17.77 14.33
N ASN A 13 -5.08 17.97 13.19
CA ASN A 13 -6.35 18.68 13.13
C ASN A 13 -7.50 17.80 13.63
N TYR A 14 -7.48 16.51 13.31
CA TYR A 14 -8.48 15.55 13.76
C TYR A 14 -8.46 15.37 15.28
N ASP A 15 -7.28 15.37 15.91
CA ASP A 15 -7.16 15.34 17.38
C ASP A 15 -7.88 16.54 18.04
N LYS A 16 -7.70 17.75 17.48
CA LYS A 16 -8.40 18.96 17.95
C LYS A 16 -9.92 18.88 17.73
N GLN A 17 -10.36 18.33 16.59
CA GLN A 17 -11.78 18.16 16.30
C GLN A 17 -12.44 17.16 17.26
N LEU A 18 -11.74 16.08 17.61
CA LEU A 18 -12.23 15.02 18.49
C LEU A 18 -12.56 15.55 19.90
N VAL A 19 -11.81 16.53 20.38
CA VAL A 19 -12.06 17.25 21.64
C VAL A 19 -13.31 18.14 21.55
N GLN A 20 -13.56 18.76 20.39
CA GLN A 20 -14.66 19.71 20.19
C GLN A 20 -16.02 19.04 19.95
N LEU A 21 -16.02 17.78 19.49
CA LEU A 21 -17.24 17.04 19.21
C LEU A 21 -18.00 16.67 20.50
N SER A 22 -19.25 17.09 20.57
CA SER A 22 -20.17 16.83 21.70
C SER A 22 -21.06 15.60 21.49
N SER A 23 -20.95 14.92 20.36
CA SER A 23 -21.75 13.74 20.01
C SER A 23 -20.86 12.51 19.90
N THR A 24 -21.26 11.43 20.57
CA THR A 24 -20.64 10.11 20.44
C THR A 24 -20.63 9.63 18.98
N LYS A 25 -21.73 9.85 18.26
CA LYS A 25 -21.88 9.41 16.87
C LYS A 25 -20.88 10.11 15.96
N ASP A 26 -20.77 11.43 16.11
CA ASP A 26 -19.93 12.28 15.26
C ASP A 26 -18.44 11.92 15.45
N LYS A 27 -18.03 11.56 16.69
CA LYS A 27 -16.68 11.06 16.97
C LYS A 27 -16.37 9.78 16.20
N PHE A 28 -17.30 8.83 16.15
CA PHE A 28 -17.11 7.58 15.42
C PHE A 28 -17.22 7.75 13.91
N GLU A 29 -18.08 8.65 13.42
CA GLU A 29 -18.11 9.03 12.00
C GLU A 29 -16.77 9.64 11.55
N LEU A 30 -16.17 10.50 12.37
CA LEU A 30 -14.83 11.06 12.12
C LEU A 30 -13.78 9.94 11.98
N ILE A 31 -13.77 8.97 12.89
CA ILE A 31 -12.83 7.84 12.83
C ILE A 31 -13.05 6.99 11.57
N ARG A 32 -14.31 6.73 11.17
CA ARG A 32 -14.61 6.02 9.91
C ARG A 32 -14.10 6.78 8.68
N GLU A 33 -14.25 8.10 8.66
CA GLU A 33 -13.71 8.95 7.59
C GLU A 33 -12.19 8.82 7.52
N ILE A 34 -11.51 8.90 8.67
CA ILE A 34 -10.05 8.79 8.73
C ILE A 34 -9.60 7.41 8.21
N TYR A 35 -10.21 6.30 8.62
CA TYR A 35 -9.88 4.97 8.09
C TYR A 35 -10.07 4.87 6.57
N LYS A 36 -11.11 5.49 6.01
CA LYS A 36 -11.28 5.56 4.55
C LYS A 36 -10.15 6.34 3.88
N ARG A 37 -9.67 7.43 4.48
CA ARG A 37 -8.52 8.19 3.97
C ARG A 37 -7.20 7.40 4.10
N VAL A 38 -7.01 6.62 5.16
CA VAL A 38 -5.85 5.71 5.30
C VAL A 38 -5.84 4.67 4.18
N SER A 39 -6.98 4.07 3.84
CA SER A 39 -7.08 3.12 2.72
C SER A 39 -6.66 3.75 1.37
N VAL A 40 -6.87 5.05 1.18
CA VAL A 40 -6.35 5.77 0.01
C VAL A 40 -4.82 5.80 0.03
N ASN A 41 -4.19 6.11 1.17
CA ASN A 41 -2.73 6.08 1.31
C ASN A 41 -2.15 4.69 1.01
N GLU A 42 -2.80 3.63 1.48
CA GLU A 42 -2.37 2.24 1.21
C GLU A 42 -2.45 1.93 -0.29
N THR A 43 -3.53 2.34 -0.95
CA THR A 43 -3.72 2.18 -2.39
C THR A 43 -2.67 2.96 -3.19
N GLU A 44 -2.33 4.17 -2.74
CA GLU A 44 -1.26 4.97 -3.36
C GLU A 44 0.12 4.32 -3.21
N LEU A 45 0.42 3.77 -2.02
CA LEU A 45 1.67 3.05 -1.79
C LEU A 45 1.77 1.80 -2.67
N GLU A 46 0.69 1.03 -2.80
CA GLU A 46 0.66 -0.14 -3.68
C GLU A 46 0.91 0.24 -5.15
N LYS A 47 0.24 1.30 -5.63
CA LYS A 47 0.46 1.82 -6.99
C LYS A 47 1.91 2.23 -7.21
N LEU A 48 2.52 2.87 -6.21
CA LEU A 48 3.93 3.25 -6.26
C LEU A 48 4.84 2.02 -6.33
N GLU A 49 4.62 1.03 -5.47
CA GLU A 49 5.38 -0.23 -5.48
C GLU A 49 5.28 -0.95 -6.83
N PHE A 50 4.07 -1.02 -7.39
CA PHE A 50 3.84 -1.61 -8.71
C PHE A 50 4.60 -0.86 -9.80
N ALA A 51 4.45 0.47 -9.86
CA ALA A 51 5.07 1.28 -10.89
C ALA A 51 6.61 1.20 -10.84
N VAL A 52 7.18 1.18 -9.63
CA VAL A 52 8.63 1.02 -9.44
C VAL A 52 9.12 -0.34 -9.91
N ASN A 53 8.42 -1.42 -9.54
CA ASN A 53 8.78 -2.76 -9.97
C ASN A 53 8.71 -2.89 -11.50
N LEU A 54 7.67 -2.31 -12.11
CA LEU A 54 7.52 -2.28 -13.55
C LEU A 54 8.68 -1.52 -14.23
N LEU A 55 9.01 -0.33 -13.75
CA LEU A 55 10.13 0.47 -14.25
C LEU A 55 11.46 -0.28 -14.12
N GLN A 56 11.68 -0.99 -13.02
CA GLN A 56 12.90 -1.75 -12.81
C GLN A 56 13.00 -2.94 -13.77
N VAL A 57 11.90 -3.69 -13.96
CA VAL A 57 11.86 -4.83 -14.87
C VAL A 57 12.03 -4.36 -16.32
N GLN A 58 11.36 -3.27 -16.71
CA GLN A 58 11.52 -2.67 -18.03
C GLN A 58 12.94 -2.13 -18.26
N GLY A 59 13.52 -1.42 -17.30
CA GLY A 59 14.89 -0.93 -17.40
C GLY A 59 15.92 -2.05 -17.52
N ASN A 60 15.75 -3.15 -16.79
CA ASN A 60 16.61 -4.33 -16.91
C ASN A 60 16.48 -5.00 -18.28
N TYR A 61 15.25 -5.14 -18.78
CA TYR A 61 14.98 -5.69 -20.10
C TYR A 61 15.62 -4.85 -21.20
N ASP A 62 15.44 -3.53 -21.15
CA ASP A 62 16.01 -2.61 -22.14
C ASP A 62 17.54 -2.65 -22.14
N LEU A 63 18.18 -2.71 -20.96
CA LEU A 63 19.63 -2.86 -20.84
C LEU A 63 20.14 -4.18 -21.45
N GLN A 64 19.45 -5.29 -21.18
CA GLN A 64 19.81 -6.60 -21.74
C GLN A 64 19.62 -6.63 -23.25
N LYS A 65 18.51 -6.08 -23.75
CA LYS A 65 18.21 -6.00 -25.19
C LYS A 65 19.20 -5.10 -25.92
N GLU A 66 19.64 -4.01 -25.29
CA GLU A 66 20.67 -3.14 -25.85
C GLU A 66 22.04 -3.84 -25.94
N ALA A 67 22.40 -4.66 -24.94
CA ALA A 67 23.61 -5.48 -25.00
C ALA A 67 23.56 -6.50 -26.14
N LEU A 68 22.42 -7.18 -26.32
CA LEU A 68 22.21 -8.11 -27.43
C LEU A 68 22.22 -7.40 -28.80
N ARG A 69 21.61 -6.21 -28.92
CA ARG A 69 21.68 -5.41 -30.15
C ARG A 69 23.11 -5.07 -30.54
N LYS A 70 23.95 -4.72 -29.57
CA LYS A 70 25.38 -4.47 -29.80
C LYS A 70 26.11 -5.73 -30.24
N GLN A 71 25.78 -6.89 -29.70
CA GLN A 71 26.35 -8.17 -30.15
C GLN A 71 25.88 -8.51 -31.58
N HIS A 72 24.59 -8.33 -31.88
CA HIS A 72 24.05 -8.54 -33.22
C HIS A 72 24.76 -7.67 -34.27
N GLN A 73 25.00 -6.40 -33.94
CA GLN A 73 25.71 -5.50 -34.83
C GLN A 73 27.15 -5.98 -35.10
N LYS A 74 27.85 -6.47 -34.07
CA LYS A 74 29.19 -7.05 -34.26
C LYS A 74 29.19 -8.28 -35.16
N LEU A 75 28.22 -9.19 -34.99
CA LEU A 75 28.09 -10.37 -35.87
C LEU A 75 27.83 -9.96 -37.31
N LYS A 76 27.01 -8.92 -37.52
CA LYS A 76 26.77 -8.35 -38.86
C LYS A 76 28.04 -7.79 -39.50
N ASP A 77 28.88 -7.09 -38.74
CA ASP A 77 30.16 -6.56 -39.23
C ASP A 77 31.14 -7.70 -39.58
N ILE A 78 31.17 -8.77 -38.77
CA ILE A 78 31.95 -10.00 -39.04
C ILE A 78 31.46 -10.67 -40.33
N ARG A 79 30.14 -10.81 -40.48
CA ARG A 79 29.53 -11.39 -41.68
C ARG A 79 29.95 -10.65 -42.95
N GLN A 80 29.89 -9.32 -42.91
CA GLN A 80 30.33 -8.50 -44.05
C GLN A 80 31.81 -8.70 -44.37
N THR A 81 32.66 -8.85 -43.34
CA THR A 81 34.09 -9.15 -43.54
C THR A 81 34.31 -10.52 -44.19
N ILE A 82 33.50 -11.53 -43.82
CA ILE A 82 33.53 -12.86 -44.44
C ILE A 82 33.06 -12.78 -45.90
N ASP A 83 31.96 -12.07 -46.17
CA ASP A 83 31.43 -11.87 -47.53
C ASP A 83 32.46 -11.19 -48.45
N ASP A 84 33.17 -10.18 -47.94
CA ASP A 84 34.26 -9.51 -48.69
C ASP A 84 35.43 -10.48 -49.00
N ARG A 85 35.80 -11.34 -48.04
CA ARG A 85 36.84 -12.38 -48.24
C ARG A 85 36.42 -13.42 -49.28
N ILE A 86 35.16 -13.85 -49.25
CA ILE A 86 34.59 -14.78 -50.24
C ILE A 86 34.67 -14.15 -51.62
N LEU A 87 34.24 -12.91 -51.77
CA LEU A 87 34.28 -12.20 -53.05
C LEU A 87 35.70 -12.13 -53.62
N VAL A 88 36.70 -11.86 -52.77
CA VAL A 88 38.13 -11.85 -53.19
C VAL A 88 38.58 -13.23 -53.67
N VAL A 89 38.23 -14.30 -52.96
CA VAL A 89 38.56 -15.68 -53.34
C VAL A 89 37.86 -16.07 -54.64
N GLU A 90 36.57 -15.75 -54.78
CA GLU A 90 35.79 -15.99 -56.00
C GLU A 90 36.37 -15.27 -57.21
N GLN A 91 36.78 -14.00 -57.05
CA GLN A 91 37.46 -13.24 -58.12
C GLN A 91 38.78 -13.89 -58.54
N LYS A 92 39.58 -14.38 -57.59
CA LYS A 92 40.83 -15.10 -57.89
C LYS A 92 40.58 -16.37 -58.68
N LEU A 93 39.55 -17.14 -58.30
CA LEU A 93 39.16 -18.36 -59.03
C LEU A 93 38.59 -18.06 -60.42
N TYR A 94 37.86 -16.95 -60.58
CA TYR A 94 37.29 -16.53 -61.86
C TYR A 94 38.37 -16.17 -62.89
N LEU A 95 39.55 -15.71 -62.44
CA LEU A 95 40.70 -15.42 -63.30
C LEU A 95 41.44 -16.68 -63.79
N GLY A 96 41.07 -17.86 -63.29
CA GLY A 96 41.66 -19.16 -63.62
C GLY A 96 42.24 -19.86 -62.39
N ILE A 97 42.32 -21.19 -62.44
CA ILE A 97 43.00 -21.96 -61.38
C ILE A 97 44.51 -21.68 -61.50
N PRO A 98 45.20 -21.27 -60.41
CA PRO A 98 46.64 -21.04 -60.46
C PRO A 98 47.38 -22.29 -60.93
N GLU A 99 48.39 -22.12 -61.79
CA GLU A 99 49.26 -23.23 -62.20
C GLU A 99 50.31 -23.57 -61.13
N ASP A 100 50.55 -22.65 -60.19
CA ASP A 100 51.43 -22.84 -59.04
C ASP A 100 50.72 -23.57 -57.90
N LEU A 101 51.28 -24.71 -57.49
CA LEU A 101 50.76 -25.53 -56.39
C LEU A 101 50.77 -24.79 -55.05
N ASP A 102 51.77 -23.94 -54.79
CA ASP A 102 51.87 -23.19 -53.53
C ASP A 102 50.75 -22.12 -53.43
N GLU A 103 50.38 -21.53 -54.56
CA GLU A 103 49.29 -20.56 -54.63
C GLU A 103 47.91 -21.23 -54.53
N MET A 104 47.79 -22.44 -55.08
CA MET A 104 46.61 -23.28 -54.94
C MET A 104 46.39 -23.73 -53.48
N GLU A 105 47.45 -24.15 -52.78
CA GLU A 105 47.39 -24.55 -51.37
C GLU A 105 47.00 -23.38 -50.45
N ARG A 106 47.48 -22.16 -50.76
CA ARG A 106 47.04 -20.94 -50.06
C ARG A 106 45.56 -20.62 -50.26
N LEU A 107 45.04 -20.80 -51.48
CA LEU A 107 43.62 -20.60 -51.78
C LEU A 107 42.74 -21.62 -51.05
N ILE A 108 43.14 -22.88 -51.01
CA ILE A 108 42.42 -23.94 -50.27
C ILE A 108 42.42 -23.62 -48.78
N THR A 109 43.58 -23.26 -48.21
CA THR A 109 43.69 -22.91 -46.79
C THR A 109 42.79 -21.71 -46.42
N GLU A 110 42.73 -20.69 -47.29
CA GLU A 110 41.85 -19.54 -47.08
C GLU A 110 40.36 -19.93 -47.15
N GLN A 111 39.97 -20.81 -48.08
CA GLN A 111 38.61 -21.33 -48.16
C GLN A 111 38.22 -22.14 -46.92
N GLU A 112 39.09 -23.02 -46.44
CA GLU A 112 38.87 -23.78 -45.21
C GLU A 112 38.74 -22.85 -43.99
N ALA A 113 39.54 -21.79 -43.93
CA ALA A 113 39.44 -20.77 -42.89
C ALA A 113 38.11 -19.98 -42.97
N ILE A 114 37.68 -19.60 -44.18
CA ILE A 114 36.38 -18.95 -44.41
C ILE A 114 35.22 -19.84 -43.95
N VAL A 115 35.25 -21.13 -44.29
CA VAL A 115 34.21 -22.09 -43.88
C VAL A 115 34.17 -22.22 -42.35
N ALA A 116 35.33 -22.35 -41.70
CA ALA A 116 35.39 -22.41 -40.24
C ALA A 116 34.85 -21.13 -39.57
N ASP A 117 35.15 -19.95 -40.14
CA ASP A 117 34.62 -18.68 -39.67
C ASP A 117 33.10 -18.55 -39.88
N GLN A 118 32.56 -19.10 -40.99
CA GLN A 118 31.11 -19.15 -41.25
C GLN A 118 30.38 -20.08 -40.28
N GLU A 119 30.91 -21.27 -40.01
CA GLU A 119 30.33 -22.20 -39.02
C GLU A 119 30.28 -21.55 -37.65
N LYS A 120 31.38 -20.91 -37.23
CA LYS A 120 31.44 -20.17 -35.97
C LYS A 120 30.44 -19.00 -35.93
N LEU A 121 30.32 -18.23 -37.01
CA LEU A 121 29.35 -17.14 -37.10
C LEU A 121 27.91 -17.67 -36.95
N ASN A 122 27.57 -18.80 -37.59
CA ASN A 122 26.25 -19.41 -37.47
C ASN A 122 25.96 -19.87 -36.03
N ASP A 123 26.93 -20.48 -35.37
CA ASP A 123 26.79 -20.90 -33.96
C ASP A 123 26.59 -19.69 -33.04
N ASP A 124 27.36 -18.62 -33.25
CA ASP A 124 27.24 -17.37 -32.50
C ASP A 124 25.89 -16.68 -32.74
N GLU A 125 25.38 -16.68 -33.99
CA GLU A 125 24.05 -16.15 -34.32
C GLU A 125 22.92 -16.97 -33.68
N LEU A 126 23.02 -18.31 -33.70
CA LEU A 126 22.04 -19.20 -33.08
C LEU A 126 21.99 -19.00 -31.56
N SER A 127 23.16 -18.93 -30.92
CA SER A 127 23.29 -18.64 -29.49
C SER A 127 22.71 -17.27 -29.12
N LEU A 128 22.90 -16.26 -29.98
CA LEU A 128 22.33 -14.93 -29.78
C LEU A 128 20.80 -14.94 -29.86
N LEU A 129 20.23 -15.67 -30.82
CA LEU A 129 18.77 -15.83 -30.96
C LEU A 129 18.16 -16.55 -29.75
N GLU A 130 18.81 -17.62 -29.27
CA GLU A 130 18.39 -18.32 -28.06
C GLU A 130 18.43 -17.39 -26.83
N SER A 131 19.52 -16.64 -26.67
CA SER A 131 19.67 -15.67 -25.58
C SER A 131 18.59 -14.59 -25.62
N MET A 132 18.25 -14.09 -26.80
CA MET A 132 17.18 -13.11 -26.99
C MET A 132 15.81 -13.70 -26.61
N SER A 133 15.52 -14.93 -27.06
CA SER A 133 14.28 -15.63 -26.68
C SER A 133 14.19 -15.86 -25.18
N GLN A 134 15.29 -16.21 -24.50
CA GLN A 134 15.30 -16.41 -23.06
C GLN A 134 14.99 -15.12 -22.30
N ILE A 135 15.54 -13.99 -22.75
CA ILE A 135 15.30 -12.68 -22.15
C ILE A 135 13.84 -12.25 -22.33
N ASP A 136 13.27 -12.41 -23.53
CA ASP A 136 11.85 -12.10 -23.78
C ASP A 136 10.91 -12.96 -22.92
N VAL A 137 11.19 -14.26 -22.78
CA VAL A 137 10.41 -15.16 -21.93
C VAL A 137 10.55 -14.79 -20.45
N ALA A 138 11.76 -14.47 -19.98
CA ALA A 138 12.00 -14.07 -18.60
C ALA A 138 11.26 -12.76 -18.27
N PHE A 139 11.30 -11.78 -19.17
CA PHE A 139 10.57 -10.52 -19.04
C PHE A 139 9.06 -10.76 -18.99
N GLY A 140 8.51 -11.59 -19.88
CA GLY A 140 7.09 -11.94 -19.87
C GLY A 140 6.64 -12.61 -18.57
N LYS A 141 7.48 -13.49 -17.99
CA LYS A 141 7.23 -14.11 -16.68
C LYS A 141 7.23 -13.08 -15.55
N GLN A 142 8.22 -12.18 -15.53
CA GLN A 142 8.32 -11.13 -14.51
C GLN A 142 7.13 -10.17 -14.56
N LEU A 143 6.65 -9.80 -15.76
CA LEU A 143 5.45 -8.99 -15.91
C LEU A 143 4.21 -9.70 -15.35
N ALA A 144 4.03 -10.99 -15.69
CA ALA A 144 2.90 -11.77 -15.19
C ALA A 144 2.93 -11.91 -13.66
N GLU A 145 4.10 -12.07 -13.04
CA GLU A 145 4.27 -12.10 -11.59
C GLU A 145 3.89 -10.76 -10.93
N ILE A 146 4.29 -9.63 -11.55
CA ILE A 146 3.95 -8.29 -11.07
C ILE A 146 2.42 -8.06 -11.15
N ASP A 147 1.78 -8.43 -12.26
CA ASP A 147 0.34 -8.30 -12.44
C ASP A 147 -0.45 -9.20 -11.48
N GLN A 148 0.01 -10.44 -11.27
CA GLN A 148 -0.59 -11.35 -10.30
C GLN A 148 -0.45 -10.81 -8.87
N SER A 149 0.71 -10.25 -8.52
CA SER A 149 0.94 -9.62 -7.21
C SER A 149 -0.04 -8.48 -6.96
N ARG A 150 -0.29 -7.61 -7.96
CA ARG A 150 -1.28 -6.54 -7.88
C ARG A 150 -2.70 -7.09 -7.66
N SER A 151 -3.13 -8.06 -8.48
CA SER A 151 -4.47 -8.65 -8.33
C SER A 151 -4.66 -9.35 -6.98
N ASN A 152 -3.61 -9.93 -6.40
CA ASN A 152 -3.68 -10.63 -5.13
C ASN A 152 -3.76 -9.70 -3.91
N ARG A 153 -3.47 -8.40 -4.07
CA ARG A 153 -3.43 -7.40 -2.99
C ARG A 153 -4.70 -6.55 -2.87
N ASP A 154 -5.46 -6.41 -3.97
CA ASP A 154 -6.74 -5.68 -3.98
C ASP A 154 -7.77 -6.21 -2.97
N LEU A 155 -7.90 -7.53 -2.86
CA LEU A 155 -8.91 -8.17 -2.01
C LEU A 155 -8.55 -8.07 -0.50
N PRO A 156 -7.30 -8.34 -0.08
CA PRO A 156 -6.84 -8.08 1.29
C PRO A 156 -7.02 -6.62 1.75
N LEU A 157 -6.77 -5.62 0.89
CA LEU A 157 -6.92 -4.21 1.25
C LEU A 157 -8.37 -3.84 1.55
N LYS A 158 -9.30 -4.27 0.71
CA LYS A 158 -10.74 -4.07 0.94
C LYS A 158 -11.21 -4.77 2.20
N ALA A 159 -10.80 -6.03 2.39
CA ALA A 159 -11.13 -6.79 3.60
C ALA A 159 -10.58 -6.16 4.88
N LYS A 160 -9.37 -5.56 4.82
CA LYS A 160 -8.76 -4.83 5.92
C LYS A 160 -9.60 -3.60 6.31
N LEU A 161 -9.97 -2.76 5.33
CA LEU A 161 -10.82 -1.60 5.57
C LEU A 161 -12.19 -2.00 6.16
N GLU A 162 -12.84 -3.02 5.58
CA GLU A 162 -14.12 -3.53 6.09
C GLU A 162 -14.01 -3.99 7.53
N ARG A 163 -12.95 -4.74 7.88
CA ARG A 163 -12.69 -5.18 9.25
C ARG A 163 -12.50 -4.00 10.21
N GLN A 164 -11.75 -2.97 9.82
CA GLN A 164 -11.55 -1.77 10.63
C GLN A 164 -12.88 -1.01 10.84
N LEU A 165 -13.70 -0.88 9.78
CA LEU A 165 -15.01 -0.21 9.87
C LEU A 165 -16.00 -0.99 10.75
N LEU A 166 -16.02 -2.33 10.64
CA LEU A 166 -16.83 -3.19 11.51
C LEU A 166 -16.40 -3.07 12.97
N GLN A 167 -15.10 -3.06 13.24
CA GLN A 167 -14.58 -2.86 14.60
C GLN A 167 -15.03 -1.52 15.19
N VAL A 168 -15.04 -0.44 14.40
CA VAL A 168 -15.56 0.87 14.82
C VAL A 168 -17.05 0.79 15.13
N GLU A 169 -17.84 0.12 14.30
CA GLU A 169 -19.29 -0.05 14.50
C GLU A 169 -19.63 -0.87 15.76
N GLU A 170 -18.96 -2.00 15.97
CA GLU A 170 -19.12 -2.83 17.18
C GLU A 170 -18.76 -2.05 18.43
N THR A 171 -17.69 -1.25 18.36
CA THR A 171 -17.23 -0.41 19.45
C THR A 171 -18.22 0.71 19.77
N GLU A 172 -18.82 1.34 18.75
CA GLU A 172 -19.88 2.34 18.93
C GLU A 172 -21.07 1.73 19.68
N LYS A 173 -21.57 0.56 19.24
CA LYS A 173 -22.66 -0.16 19.92
C LYS A 173 -22.31 -0.51 21.36
N LYS A 174 -21.07 -0.96 21.61
CA LYS A 174 -20.58 -1.27 22.95
C LYS A 174 -20.57 -0.04 23.86
N ILE A 175 -20.12 1.11 23.37
CA ILE A 175 -20.12 2.36 24.16
C ILE A 175 -21.54 2.83 24.45
N GLN A 176 -22.46 2.72 23.49
CA GLN A 176 -23.86 3.02 23.74
C GLN A 176 -24.44 2.18 24.89
N LEU A 177 -24.15 0.87 24.94
CA LEU A 177 -24.56 0.00 26.04
C LEU A 177 -23.86 0.33 27.36
N GLN A 178 -22.54 0.53 27.33
CA GLN A 178 -21.75 0.87 28.51
C GLN A 178 -22.17 2.21 29.11
N SER A 179 -22.53 3.20 28.29
CA SER A 179 -22.99 4.50 28.78
C SER A 179 -24.28 4.38 29.61
N LYS A 180 -25.22 3.55 29.17
CA LYS A 180 -26.45 3.22 29.91
C LYS A 180 -26.16 2.45 31.20
N LEU A 181 -25.21 1.51 31.15
CA LEU A 181 -24.84 0.74 32.33
C LEU A 181 -24.17 1.63 33.39
N TYR A 182 -23.19 2.44 32.98
CA TYR A 182 -22.47 3.31 33.89
C TYR A 182 -23.29 4.50 34.38
N SER A 183 -24.32 4.93 33.65
CA SER A 183 -25.25 5.96 34.14
C SER A 183 -26.07 5.53 35.35
N PHE A 184 -26.26 4.23 35.59
CA PHE A 184 -26.96 3.76 36.78
C PHE A 184 -26.25 4.17 38.07
N LEU A 185 -24.91 4.23 38.08
CA LEU A 185 -24.14 4.62 39.25
C LEU A 185 -24.52 6.03 39.76
N PRO A 186 -24.35 7.11 38.98
CA PRO A 186 -24.71 8.45 39.45
C PRO A 186 -26.22 8.60 39.66
N ILE A 187 -27.07 7.94 38.85
CA ILE A 187 -28.53 8.00 39.02
C ILE A 187 -28.96 7.42 40.37
N LEU A 188 -28.29 6.37 40.87
CA LEU A 188 -28.57 5.79 42.19
C LEU A 188 -27.81 6.48 43.33
N ILE A 189 -26.53 6.80 43.14
CA ILE A 189 -25.67 7.31 44.22
C ILE A 189 -26.06 8.73 44.62
N ILE A 190 -26.44 9.61 43.68
CA ILE A 190 -26.78 10.99 44.02
C ILE A 190 -27.99 11.05 44.97
N PRO A 191 -29.12 10.37 44.70
CA PRO A 191 -30.23 10.27 45.66
C PRO A 191 -29.82 9.70 47.03
N ILE A 192 -28.95 8.68 47.07
CA ILE A 192 -28.46 8.08 48.33
C ILE A 192 -27.66 9.11 49.15
N ILE A 193 -26.78 9.89 48.51
CA ILE A 193 -26.00 10.94 49.19
C ILE A 193 -26.92 12.04 49.73
N LEU A 194 -27.90 12.48 48.93
CA LEU A 194 -28.87 13.50 49.34
C LEU A 194 -29.70 13.03 50.53
N ASP A 195 -30.13 11.77 50.51
CA ASP A 195 -30.87 11.17 51.61
C ASP A 195 -30.03 11.05 52.89
N TYR A 196 -28.76 10.69 52.77
CA TYR A 196 -27.82 10.67 53.88
C TYR A 196 -27.60 12.06 54.50
N LEU A 197 -27.48 13.10 53.67
CA LEU A 197 -27.37 14.48 54.13
C LEU A 197 -28.64 14.93 54.85
N ALA A 198 -29.82 14.59 54.31
CA ALA A 198 -31.09 14.89 54.94
C ALA A 198 -31.28 14.19 56.30
N TYR A 199 -30.83 12.95 56.42
CA TYR A 199 -30.78 12.24 57.70
C TYR A 199 -29.90 12.96 58.72
N ARG A 200 -28.69 13.40 58.33
CA ARG A 200 -27.80 14.18 59.21
C ARG A 200 -28.40 15.53 59.64
N LEU A 201 -29.25 16.13 58.81
CA LEU A 201 -29.95 17.38 59.10
C LEU A 201 -31.23 17.18 59.92
N GLY A 202 -31.60 15.95 60.28
CA GLY A 202 -32.81 15.63 61.04
C GLY A 202 -34.11 15.77 60.23
N LEU A 203 -34.01 15.79 58.89
CA LEU A 203 -35.16 15.93 57.99
C LEU A 203 -35.83 14.59 57.66
N ASN A 204 -35.17 13.47 57.96
CA ASN A 204 -35.70 12.13 57.76
C ASN A 204 -36.26 11.56 59.08
N GLY A 205 -37.42 10.89 59.00
CA GLY A 205 -38.02 10.20 60.15
C GLY A 205 -37.18 9.00 60.63
N THR A 206 -37.60 8.36 61.72
CA THR A 206 -36.86 7.25 62.38
C THR A 206 -36.83 5.92 61.62
N LYS A 207 -37.33 5.88 60.37
CA LYS A 207 -37.35 4.66 59.57
C LYS A 207 -35.95 4.33 59.07
N GLN A 208 -35.60 3.05 59.09
CA GLN A 208 -34.28 2.56 58.67
C GLN A 208 -34.22 2.21 57.17
N ILE A 209 -35.36 2.21 56.47
CA ILE A 209 -35.46 1.81 55.06
C ILE A 209 -35.38 3.05 54.18
N ILE A 210 -34.30 3.20 53.40
CA ILE A 210 -34.04 4.35 52.49
C ILE A 210 -35.19 4.57 51.50
N PHE A 211 -35.80 3.50 50.99
CA PHE A 211 -36.96 3.59 50.08
C PHE A 211 -38.22 4.19 50.72
N SER A 212 -38.26 4.30 52.05
CA SER A 212 -39.37 4.94 52.77
C SER A 212 -39.13 6.44 53.00
N HIS A 213 -37.96 6.95 52.60
CA HIS A 213 -37.61 8.36 52.75
C HIS A 213 -38.11 9.16 51.54
N TYR A 214 -38.90 10.19 51.83
CA TYR A 214 -39.48 11.07 50.82
C TYR A 214 -38.39 11.77 49.99
N ILE A 215 -37.29 12.17 50.63
CA ILE A 215 -36.17 12.87 50.00
C ILE A 215 -35.45 11.99 48.99
N PHE A 216 -35.22 10.71 49.31
CA PHE A 216 -34.69 9.74 48.35
C PHE A 216 -35.60 9.59 47.12
N LEU A 217 -36.91 9.37 47.31
CA LEU A 217 -37.84 9.17 46.20
C LEU A 217 -37.98 10.40 45.30
N VAL A 218 -38.11 11.58 45.88
CA VAL A 218 -38.23 12.84 45.11
C VAL A 218 -36.95 13.15 44.34
N SER A 219 -35.78 12.97 44.98
CA SER A 219 -34.50 13.20 44.29
C SER A 219 -34.23 12.16 43.20
N PHE A 220 -34.57 10.89 43.42
CA PHE A 220 -34.47 9.83 42.42
C PHE A 220 -35.38 10.12 41.20
N LEU A 221 -36.65 10.48 41.42
CA LEU A 221 -37.56 10.88 40.34
C LEU A 221 -37.07 12.11 39.58
N ALA A 222 -36.61 13.14 40.28
CA ALA A 222 -36.08 14.35 39.66
C ALA A 222 -34.85 14.06 38.79
N ILE A 223 -33.93 13.22 39.26
CA ILE A 223 -32.75 12.83 38.49
C ILE A 223 -33.13 11.97 37.29
N GLN A 224 -34.06 11.03 37.46
CA GLN A 224 -34.51 10.17 36.37
C GLN A 224 -35.19 10.97 35.25
N ILE A 225 -36.01 11.97 35.59
CA ILE A 225 -36.78 12.76 34.60
C ILE A 225 -35.93 13.84 33.95
N PHE A 226 -35.13 14.58 34.73
CA PHE A 226 -34.46 15.78 34.22
C PHE A 226 -32.98 15.55 33.86
N PHE A 227 -32.31 14.57 34.46
CA PHE A 227 -30.86 14.44 34.38
C PHE A 227 -30.35 13.13 33.77
N ALA A 228 -31.17 12.08 33.70
CA ALA A 228 -30.75 10.76 33.21
C ALA A 228 -30.14 10.82 31.80
N ASP A 229 -30.80 11.49 30.85
CA ASP A 229 -30.29 11.62 29.48
C ASP A 229 -28.99 12.43 29.42
N THR A 230 -28.90 13.50 30.21
CA THR A 230 -27.68 14.32 30.29
C THR A 230 -26.50 13.52 30.86
N ILE A 231 -26.76 12.68 31.88
CA ILE A 231 -25.76 11.79 32.48
C ILE A 231 -25.30 10.75 31.45
N ILE A 232 -26.24 10.09 30.76
CA ILE A 232 -25.94 9.09 29.71
C ILE A 232 -25.09 9.72 28.60
N GLN A 233 -25.47 10.91 28.12
CA GLN A 233 -24.73 11.61 27.07
C GLN A 233 -23.32 12.00 27.53
N LYS A 234 -23.15 12.51 28.76
CA LYS A 234 -21.81 12.87 29.29
C LYS A 234 -20.89 11.66 29.41
N ILE A 235 -21.40 10.56 29.97
CA ILE A 235 -20.65 9.31 30.11
C ILE A 235 -20.32 8.74 28.72
N GLY A 236 -21.31 8.70 27.81
CA GLY A 236 -21.13 8.24 26.44
C GLY A 236 -20.07 9.05 25.71
N ASN A 237 -20.12 10.38 25.79
CA ASN A 237 -19.14 11.28 25.17
C ASN A 237 -17.72 11.09 25.70
N TYR A 238 -17.58 10.86 27.01
CA TYR A 238 -16.28 10.62 27.64
C TYR A 238 -15.69 9.28 27.18
N LEU A 239 -16.49 8.21 27.20
CA LEU A 239 -16.06 6.89 26.73
C LEU A 239 -15.72 6.92 25.24
N ALA A 240 -16.56 7.57 24.43
CA ALA A 240 -16.36 7.75 23.01
C ALA A 240 -15.07 8.52 22.72
N TYR A 241 -14.78 9.60 23.46
CA TYR A 241 -13.54 10.34 23.35
C TYR A 241 -12.32 9.43 23.61
N LYS A 242 -12.32 8.72 24.75
CA LYS A 242 -11.20 7.85 25.14
C LYS A 242 -10.94 6.76 24.09
N GLN A 243 -12.00 6.18 23.56
CA GLN A 243 -11.88 5.13 22.56
C GLN A 243 -11.47 5.67 21.18
N ALA A 244 -11.96 6.83 20.79
CA ALA A 244 -11.60 7.46 19.53
C ALA A 244 -10.16 8.00 19.56
N ASP A 245 -9.65 8.46 20.71
CA ASP A 245 -8.22 8.76 20.93
C ASP A 245 -7.34 7.50 20.73
N LEU A 246 -7.78 6.34 21.23
CA LEU A 246 -7.07 5.08 20.99
C LEU A 246 -7.02 4.70 19.51
N PHE A 247 -8.14 4.84 18.79
CA PHE A 247 -8.17 4.62 17.34
C PHE A 247 -7.26 5.60 16.60
N LEU A 248 -7.27 6.88 16.98
CA LEU A 248 -6.43 7.91 16.37
C LEU A 248 -4.94 7.59 16.55
N LYS A 249 -4.53 7.10 17.72
CA LYS A 249 -3.15 6.63 17.95
C LYS A 249 -2.77 5.47 17.03
N GLN A 250 -3.64 4.46 16.91
CA GLN A 250 -3.41 3.31 16.02
C GLN A 250 -3.29 3.75 14.56
N ILE A 251 -4.19 4.62 14.12
CA ILE A 251 -4.17 5.21 12.78
C ILE A 251 -2.88 6.01 12.56
N SER A 252 -2.46 6.81 13.53
CA SER A 252 -1.23 7.60 13.45
C SER A 252 -0.01 6.70 13.26
N ASP A 253 0.07 5.59 14.00
CA ASP A 253 1.15 4.62 13.83
C ASP A 253 1.14 3.97 12.44
N GLU A 254 -0.05 3.63 11.93
CA GLU A 254 -0.24 3.08 10.59
C GLU A 254 0.18 4.07 9.49
N VAL A 255 -0.24 5.33 9.58
CA VAL A 255 0.16 6.39 8.64
C VAL A 255 1.67 6.62 8.66
N ASN A 256 2.29 6.62 9.85
CA ASN A 256 3.73 6.74 9.97
C ASN A 256 4.48 5.56 9.33
N GLN A 257 3.93 4.36 9.38
CA GLN A 257 4.51 3.19 8.70
C GLN A 257 4.39 3.31 7.19
N LEU A 258 3.23 3.75 6.68
CA LEU A 258 3.02 3.99 5.25
C LEU A 258 3.97 5.08 4.72
N ASP A 259 4.12 6.20 5.44
CA ASP A 259 5.06 7.27 5.07
C ASP A 259 6.51 6.78 5.08
N LYS A 260 6.90 5.94 6.04
CA LYS A 260 8.24 5.34 6.05
C LYS A 260 8.47 4.42 4.85
N ALA A 261 7.50 3.57 4.52
CA ALA A 261 7.58 2.68 3.36
C ALA A 261 7.69 3.49 2.06
N LYS A 262 6.85 4.52 1.89
CA LYS A 262 6.90 5.46 0.77
C LYS A 262 8.30 6.07 0.62
N ARG A 263 8.85 6.66 1.69
CA ARG A 263 10.20 7.26 1.69
C ARG A 263 11.32 6.26 1.41
N GLN A 264 11.18 5.02 1.86
CA GLN A 264 12.16 3.98 1.57
C GLN A 264 12.20 3.66 0.07
N ILE A 265 11.03 3.61 -0.58
CA ILE A 265 10.94 3.43 -2.02
C ILE A 265 11.55 4.62 -2.76
N GLU A 266 11.18 5.85 -2.36
CA GLU A 266 11.72 7.08 -2.96
C GLU A 266 13.24 7.15 -2.87
N THR A 267 13.81 6.89 -1.69
CA THR A 267 15.27 6.94 -1.48
C THR A 267 16.01 5.80 -2.16
N LYS A 268 15.47 4.58 -2.17
CA LYS A 268 16.09 3.41 -2.80
C LYS A 268 16.13 3.55 -4.33
N HIS A 269 15.10 4.13 -4.92
CA HIS A 269 14.95 4.21 -6.37
C HIS A 269 15.22 5.61 -6.95
N GLY A 270 15.49 6.62 -6.11
CA GLY A 270 15.79 7.98 -6.54
C GLY A 270 14.62 8.66 -7.25
N ILE A 271 13.39 8.33 -6.87
CA ILE A 271 12.15 8.84 -7.48
C ILE A 271 11.34 9.67 -6.48
N ILE A 272 10.48 10.54 -7.01
CA ILE A 272 9.46 11.24 -6.24
C ILE A 272 8.15 10.51 -6.48
N ALA A 273 7.49 10.04 -5.42
CA ALA A 273 6.28 9.23 -5.58
C ALA A 273 5.13 9.96 -6.27
N GLU A 274 5.04 11.28 -6.07
CA GLU A 274 4.02 12.13 -6.69
C GLU A 274 4.13 12.11 -8.22
N ASP A 275 5.35 12.14 -8.76
CA ASP A 275 5.60 12.08 -10.20
C ASP A 275 5.17 10.72 -10.78
N VAL A 276 5.47 9.64 -10.06
CA VAL A 276 5.16 8.27 -10.50
C VAL A 276 3.66 7.96 -10.41
N ILE A 277 2.99 8.46 -9.36
CA ILE A 277 1.54 8.30 -9.20
C ILE A 277 0.77 9.16 -10.23
N ALA A 278 1.28 10.36 -10.57
CA ALA A 278 0.69 11.23 -11.59
C ALA A 278 0.80 10.67 -13.01
N LEU A 279 1.84 9.88 -13.30
CA LEU A 279 2.01 9.18 -14.58
C LEU A 279 0.95 8.09 -14.82
N ASN A 280 0.22 7.66 -13.78
CA ASN A 280 -0.76 6.58 -13.82
C ASN A 280 -2.20 7.02 -14.19
N MET A 281 -2.34 8.01 -15.08
CA MET A 281 -3.59 8.32 -15.78
C MET A 281 -3.46 7.86 -17.24
N ASN A 282 -4.10 6.73 -17.57
CA ASN A 282 -4.23 6.10 -18.90
C ASN A 282 -3.35 4.84 -19.14
N TYR A 283 -3.63 3.76 -18.41
CA TYR A 283 -3.59 2.39 -18.96
C TYR A 283 -4.78 1.60 -18.41
#